data_AF-A0AAX0QQS4-F1
#
_entry.id   AF-A0AAX0QQS4-F1
#
_cell.length_a   1.000
_cell.length_b   1.000
_cell.length_c   1.000
_cell.angle_alpha   90.00
_cell.angle_beta   90.00
_cell.angle_gamma   90.00
#
_symmetry.space_group_name_H-M   'P 1'
#
loop_
_entity.id
_entity.type
_entity.pdbx_description
1 polymer ?
#
loop_
_entity_poly.entity_id
_entity_poly.type
_entity_poly.pdbx_seq_one_letter_code
_entity_poly.pdbx_strand_id
1 'polypeptide(L)'
;MSIRKENSSSGCSGCFGCLGCLGCFGCFGIVLLIILLFSGCSALFGNSDEDNSEDTNPKTEANSKKDEKTSIKEEKESAKEDVKNDNTKVNSTVEKNEVTPEDDTVYGKLTAPHDNNQVVVVDNMTYILGDNDEILQAEKGFSKLPLDKNLDKNLLNEHAKDYMAKDAEFVSNISDTEQKYHSKSLNKDYYVTLVLNEHGNVNRLVVSSTQ
;
A
#
# COMPACT_ATOMS: atom_id res chain seq x y z
N MET A 1 -14.38 -44.47 55.39
CA MET A 1 -13.97 -45.07 54.10
C MET A 1 -13.27 -43.96 53.30
N SER A 2 -12.00 -44.02 52.89
CA SER A 2 -11.03 -45.15 52.75
C SER A 2 -11.53 -46.20 51.73
N ILE A 3 -10.82 -46.67 50.69
CA ILE A 3 -9.39 -46.74 50.26
C ILE A 3 -9.38 -46.78 48.68
N ARG A 4 -8.40 -46.45 47.80
CA ARG A 4 -6.93 -46.10 47.71
C ARG A 4 -6.79 -44.77 46.88
N LYS A 5 -5.75 -44.28 46.15
CA LYS A 5 -4.46 -44.74 45.52
C LYS A 5 -4.63 -45.59 44.21
N GLU A 6 -3.72 -45.75 43.21
CA GLU A 6 -2.31 -45.35 42.85
C GLU A 6 -2.29 -44.89 41.36
N ASN A 7 -1.40 -44.06 40.78
CA ASN A 7 0.08 -43.98 40.69
C ASN A 7 0.74 -44.94 39.66
N SER A 8 1.72 -44.45 38.85
CA SER A 8 2.65 -45.15 37.90
C SER A 8 2.31 -45.06 36.38
N SER A 9 3.25 -45.22 35.41
CA SER A 9 4.71 -44.91 35.31
C SER A 9 5.24 -45.25 33.89
N SER A 10 6.38 -44.66 33.47
CA SER A 10 7.22 -45.07 32.31
C SER A 10 6.55 -45.02 30.91
N GLY A 11 7.25 -45.11 29.76
CA GLY A 11 8.69 -45.22 29.47
C GLY A 11 8.95 -45.51 27.98
N CYS A 12 10.23 -45.77 27.62
CA CYS A 12 10.77 -45.97 26.26
C CYS A 12 10.95 -44.67 25.45
N SER A 13 12.05 -44.40 24.71
CA SER A 13 12.95 -45.23 23.87
C SER A 13 12.26 -45.72 22.59
N GLY A 14 12.80 -45.56 21.38
CA GLY A 14 14.08 -45.00 20.93
C GLY A 14 14.31 -45.36 19.46
N CYS A 15 15.52 -45.16 18.92
CA CYS A 15 15.92 -45.55 17.55
C CYS A 15 15.21 -44.76 16.41
N PHE A 16 15.68 -44.69 15.15
CA PHE A 16 16.99 -44.93 14.50
C PHE A 16 16.97 -44.12 13.17
N GLY A 17 18.11 -43.68 12.62
CA GLY A 17 18.12 -43.15 11.23
C GLY A 17 19.19 -42.15 10.85
N CYS A 18 20.39 -42.63 10.49
CA CYS A 18 21.33 -41.86 9.67
C CYS A 18 21.16 -42.25 8.19
N LEU A 19 21.07 -41.27 7.28
CA LEU A 19 21.56 -41.21 5.88
C LEU A 19 20.75 -40.15 5.11
N GLY A 20 21.39 -39.30 4.30
CA GLY A 20 20.66 -38.28 3.51
C GLY A 20 21.49 -37.25 2.72
N CYS A 21 22.77 -37.03 3.03
CA CYS A 21 23.60 -36.07 2.31
C CYS A 21 24.22 -36.65 1.01
N LEU A 22 23.46 -36.69 -0.09
CA LEU A 22 23.94 -37.04 -1.43
C LEU A 22 23.10 -36.34 -2.52
N GLY A 23 23.75 -35.83 -3.58
CA GLY A 23 23.08 -35.63 -4.87
C GLY A 23 22.65 -34.22 -5.32
N CYS A 24 23.21 -33.12 -4.79
CA CYS A 24 22.92 -31.76 -5.30
C CYS A 24 23.57 -31.46 -6.66
N PHE A 25 23.17 -32.18 -7.72
CA PHE A 25 23.71 -32.05 -9.09
C PHE A 25 22.66 -31.70 -10.16
N GLY A 26 21.36 -31.72 -9.84
CA GLY A 26 20.30 -31.45 -10.82
C GLY A 26 20.26 -30.04 -11.41
N CYS A 27 20.91 -29.05 -10.79
CA CYS A 27 20.80 -27.64 -11.19
C CYS A 27 21.60 -27.29 -12.46
N PHE A 28 22.71 -27.99 -12.75
CA PHE A 28 23.59 -27.64 -13.87
C PHE A 28 22.95 -27.84 -15.26
N GLY A 29 21.97 -28.73 -15.40
CA GLY A 29 21.26 -28.94 -16.66
C GLY A 29 20.43 -27.73 -17.12
N ILE A 30 19.86 -26.97 -16.17
CA ILE A 30 19.06 -25.78 -16.46
C ILE A 30 19.96 -24.62 -16.94
N VAL A 31 21.14 -24.46 -16.33
CA VAL A 31 22.09 -23.40 -16.70
C VAL A 31 22.55 -23.53 -18.16
N LEU A 32 22.83 -24.75 -18.64
CA LEU A 32 23.18 -25.01 -20.04
C LEU A 32 22.06 -24.65 -21.02
N LEU A 33 20.79 -24.88 -20.63
CA LEU A 33 19.62 -24.57 -21.46
C LEU A 33 19.44 -23.06 -21.63
N ILE A 34 19.71 -22.28 -20.58
CA ILE A 34 19.64 -20.80 -20.60
C ILE A 34 20.69 -20.19 -21.55
N ILE A 35 21.93 -20.70 -21.56
CA ILE A 35 23.02 -20.16 -22.39
C ILE A 35 22.73 -20.27 -23.90
N LEU A 36 22.05 -21.34 -24.32
CA LEU A 36 21.67 -21.55 -25.72
C LEU A 36 20.62 -20.53 -26.21
N LEU A 37 19.73 -20.05 -25.34
CA LEU A 37 18.65 -19.12 -25.70
C LEU A 37 19.15 -17.70 -26.03
N PHE A 38 20.30 -17.28 -25.48
CA PHE A 38 20.83 -15.92 -25.68
C PHE A 38 21.89 -15.81 -26.79
N SER A 39 22.32 -16.92 -27.37
CA SER A 39 23.41 -16.95 -28.37
C SER A 39 22.93 -16.74 -29.82
N GLY A 40 21.69 -16.27 -30.03
CA GLY A 40 20.96 -16.39 -31.30
C GLY A 40 20.68 -15.10 -32.10
N CYS A 41 21.28 -13.95 -31.79
CA CYS A 41 20.92 -12.65 -32.41
C CYS A 41 22.11 -11.71 -32.67
N SER A 42 23.05 -12.10 -33.55
CA SER A 42 24.24 -11.28 -33.90
C SER A 42 24.52 -11.15 -35.41
N ALA A 43 23.55 -11.45 -36.29
CA ALA A 43 23.80 -11.56 -37.73
C ALA A 43 22.63 -11.02 -38.61
N LEU A 44 22.19 -9.78 -38.36
CA LEU A 44 21.16 -9.13 -39.21
C LEU A 44 21.21 -7.59 -39.26
N PHE A 45 22.38 -6.98 -39.04
CA PHE A 45 22.60 -5.56 -39.37
C PHE A 45 23.79 -5.43 -40.32
N GLY A 46 23.45 -5.33 -41.60
CA GLY A 46 24.36 -4.90 -42.65
C GLY A 46 23.64 -3.92 -43.56
N ASN A 47 23.98 -2.64 -43.45
CA ASN A 47 24.14 -1.77 -44.61
C ASN A 47 25.31 -0.83 -44.32
N SER A 48 26.21 -0.69 -45.27
CA SER A 48 27.20 0.39 -45.29
C SER A 48 26.50 1.72 -45.56
N ASP A 49 27.17 2.84 -45.34
CA ASP A 49 27.27 3.94 -46.32
C ASP A 49 28.34 4.93 -45.82
N GLU A 50 29.07 5.54 -46.76
CA GLU A 50 30.16 6.48 -46.49
C GLU A 50 29.83 7.90 -47.01
N ASP A 51 30.38 8.91 -46.32
CA ASP A 51 30.68 10.29 -46.77
C ASP A 51 29.82 11.04 -47.83
N ASN A 52 29.19 12.12 -47.34
CA ASN A 52 29.48 13.52 -47.75
C ASN A 52 28.76 14.18 -48.98
N SER A 53 28.73 15.52 -48.94
CA SER A 53 28.57 16.54 -50.00
C SER A 53 27.21 17.20 -50.35
N GLU A 54 27.24 18.54 -50.24
CA GLU A 54 26.63 19.65 -51.02
C GLU A 54 25.09 19.86 -51.21
N ASP A 55 24.62 20.93 -50.55
CA ASP A 55 23.76 22.03 -51.03
C ASP A 55 22.70 21.85 -52.15
N THR A 56 21.43 22.17 -51.83
CA THR A 56 20.78 23.38 -52.42
C THR A 56 19.52 23.86 -51.67
N ASN A 57 19.49 25.17 -51.35
CA ASN A 57 18.30 25.99 -51.04
C ASN A 57 18.03 26.89 -52.29
N PRO A 58 16.98 27.76 -52.43
CA PRO A 58 16.01 28.21 -51.42
C PRO A 58 14.53 28.41 -51.84
N LYS A 59 13.64 28.46 -50.82
CA LYS A 59 12.65 29.54 -50.56
C LYS A 59 12.02 29.33 -49.16
N THR A 60 11.97 30.28 -48.20
CA THR A 60 11.51 31.69 -48.23
C THR A 60 9.98 31.71 -48.42
N GLU A 61 9.12 32.07 -47.44
CA GLU A 61 9.20 33.00 -46.28
C GLU A 61 8.38 32.50 -45.06
N ALA A 62 8.21 33.22 -43.93
CA ALA A 62 9.15 33.87 -42.98
C ALA A 62 8.37 34.59 -41.86
N ASN A 63 8.84 34.49 -40.59
CA ASN A 63 8.53 35.42 -39.47
C ASN A 63 7.04 35.54 -38.99
N SER A 64 6.72 36.13 -37.83
CA SER A 64 7.56 36.87 -36.87
C SER A 64 7.37 36.49 -35.40
N LYS A 65 8.51 36.59 -34.71
CA LYS A 65 8.78 36.71 -33.28
C LYS A 65 7.96 37.82 -32.58
N LYS A 66 7.76 37.67 -31.26
CA LYS A 66 8.46 38.43 -30.18
C LYS A 66 8.18 37.71 -28.85
N ASP A 67 9.15 37.16 -28.11
CA ASP A 67 10.23 37.82 -27.35
C ASP A 67 9.76 39.00 -26.48
N GLU A 68 9.73 38.81 -25.16
CA GLU A 68 10.71 39.49 -24.31
C GLU A 68 10.96 38.78 -22.96
N LYS A 69 12.08 39.14 -22.32
CA LYS A 69 12.68 38.59 -21.10
C LYS A 69 12.95 39.75 -20.14
N THR A 70 12.86 39.54 -18.83
CA THR A 70 13.75 40.18 -17.82
C THR A 70 13.64 39.48 -16.46
N SER A 71 14.75 39.49 -15.73
CA SER A 71 14.90 38.99 -14.36
C SER A 71 15.54 40.08 -13.51
N ILE A 72 15.14 40.20 -12.24
CA ILE A 72 15.82 41.01 -11.21
C ILE A 72 15.94 40.15 -9.94
N LYS A 73 16.99 40.39 -9.14
CA LYS A 73 17.39 39.66 -7.92
C LYS A 73 17.91 40.69 -6.88
N GLU A 74 18.45 40.23 -5.75
CA GLU A 74 18.99 40.99 -4.60
C GLU A 74 17.87 41.44 -3.62
N GLU A 75 17.84 41.22 -2.29
CA GLU A 75 18.77 40.79 -1.20
C GLU A 75 19.30 41.92 -0.27
N LYS A 76 19.33 41.62 1.06
CA LYS A 76 19.93 42.35 2.22
C LYS A 76 19.23 43.61 2.76
N GLU A 77 19.22 43.96 4.05
CA GLU A 77 19.57 43.39 5.37
C GLU A 77 19.48 44.55 6.42
N SER A 78 19.17 44.25 7.69
CA SER A 78 19.55 45.01 8.92
C SER A 78 18.55 45.98 9.62
N ALA A 79 18.28 45.65 10.90
CA ALA A 79 18.14 46.49 12.13
C ALA A 79 17.23 47.77 12.16
N LYS A 80 16.70 48.23 13.31
CA LYS A 80 16.88 47.88 14.73
C LYS A 80 15.62 48.26 15.57
N GLU A 81 15.47 47.63 16.73
CA GLU A 81 14.72 48.08 17.94
C GLU A 81 13.46 48.96 17.83
N ASP A 82 12.36 48.48 18.42
CA ASP A 82 11.82 49.19 19.59
C ASP A 82 11.21 48.18 20.60
N VAL A 83 11.20 48.51 21.90
CA VAL A 83 10.78 47.59 22.97
C VAL A 83 9.53 48.11 23.67
N LYS A 84 8.44 47.35 23.60
CA LYS A 84 7.31 47.53 24.53
C LYS A 84 6.84 46.21 25.13
N ASN A 85 7.06 46.12 26.44
CA ASN A 85 6.55 45.07 27.33
C ASN A 85 5.01 45.09 27.36
N ASP A 86 4.40 43.96 27.00
CA ASP A 86 3.03 43.61 27.39
C ASP A 86 3.02 42.16 27.89
N ASN A 87 2.90 41.98 29.20
CA ASN A 87 2.81 40.67 29.85
C ASN A 87 1.37 40.11 29.77
N THR A 88 0.78 40.15 28.57
CA THR A 88 -0.44 39.41 28.27
C THR A 88 -0.11 37.92 28.35
N LYS A 89 -0.44 37.32 29.49
CA LYS A 89 -0.41 35.87 29.70
C LYS A 89 -1.45 35.23 28.79
N VAL A 90 -1.07 34.96 27.55
CA VAL A 90 -1.81 34.08 26.65
C VAL A 90 -1.81 32.71 27.31
N ASN A 91 -2.90 32.39 28.03
CA ASN A 91 -3.30 31.02 28.21
C ASN A 91 -3.60 30.50 26.81
N SER A 92 -2.59 29.93 26.15
CA SER A 92 -2.80 29.05 25.00
C SER A 92 -3.44 27.76 25.51
N THR A 93 -4.71 27.88 25.90
CA THR A 93 -5.65 26.78 25.83
C THR A 93 -5.69 26.41 24.36
N VAL A 94 -4.82 25.48 23.96
CA VAL A 94 -4.91 24.84 22.66
C VAL A 94 -6.26 24.15 22.69
N GLU A 95 -7.24 24.70 21.97
CA GLU A 95 -8.40 23.93 21.57
C GLU A 95 -7.84 22.75 20.77
N LYS A 96 -7.77 21.61 21.45
CA LYS A 96 -7.54 20.33 20.83
C LYS A 96 -8.78 20.10 19.97
N ASN A 97 -8.74 20.58 18.73
CA ASN A 97 -9.69 20.19 17.70
C ASN A 97 -9.65 18.67 17.65
N GLU A 98 -10.67 18.04 18.22
CA GLU A 98 -10.75 16.59 18.27
C GLU A 98 -11.06 16.13 16.85
N VAL A 99 -10.02 15.73 16.14
CA VAL A 99 -10.15 15.15 14.80
C VAL A 99 -11.01 13.91 14.95
N THR A 100 -12.21 13.96 14.40
CA THR A 100 -13.11 12.82 14.30
C THR A 100 -12.78 12.03 13.04
N PRO A 101 -13.00 10.70 13.03
CA PRO A 101 -13.03 9.93 11.80
C PRO A 101 -14.04 10.51 10.80
N GLU A 102 -13.83 10.27 9.51
CA GLU A 102 -14.77 10.71 8.48
C GLU A 102 -15.91 9.69 8.35
N ASP A 103 -17.12 10.20 8.11
CA ASP A 103 -18.29 9.37 7.87
C ASP A 103 -18.08 8.37 6.71
N ASP A 104 -18.74 7.22 6.78
CA ASP A 104 -18.63 6.07 5.88
C ASP A 104 -17.22 5.41 5.79
N THR A 105 -16.24 5.87 6.58
CA THR A 105 -14.92 5.22 6.79
C THR A 105 -14.86 4.38 8.07
N VAL A 106 -13.83 3.55 8.26
CA VAL A 106 -13.64 2.78 9.50
C VAL A 106 -13.35 3.72 10.68
N TYR A 107 -14.00 3.46 11.82
CA TYR A 107 -14.22 4.35 12.97
C TYR A 107 -15.16 5.55 12.72
N GLY A 108 -15.58 5.80 11.47
CA GLY A 108 -16.66 6.72 11.14
C GLY A 108 -18.04 6.14 11.45
N LYS A 109 -19.10 6.89 11.14
CA LYS A 109 -20.48 6.41 11.20
C LYS A 109 -21.01 6.11 9.80
N LEU A 110 -21.88 5.10 9.68
CA LEU A 110 -22.57 4.81 8.43
C LEU A 110 -23.72 5.80 8.21
N THR A 111 -23.65 6.61 7.14
CA THR A 111 -24.65 7.65 6.84
C THR A 111 -25.88 7.10 6.11
N ALA A 112 -25.69 5.99 5.39
CA ALA A 112 -26.76 5.31 4.65
C ALA A 112 -27.86 4.82 5.62
N PRO A 113 -29.15 5.10 5.37
CA PRO A 113 -30.23 4.64 6.24
C PRO A 113 -30.28 3.11 6.37
N HIS A 114 -30.28 2.61 7.59
CA HIS A 114 -30.31 1.19 7.91
C HIS A 114 -31.19 0.90 9.14
N ASP A 115 -31.68 -0.34 9.24
CA ASP A 115 -32.25 -0.89 10.48
C ASP A 115 -31.13 -1.19 11.49
N ASN A 116 -31.48 -1.52 12.74
CA ASN A 116 -30.56 -1.89 13.82
C ASN A 116 -29.86 -3.26 13.60
N ASN A 117 -29.24 -3.47 12.43
CA ASN A 117 -28.55 -4.68 12.01
C ASN A 117 -27.04 -4.46 12.08
N GLN A 118 -26.30 -5.40 12.65
CA GLN A 118 -24.84 -5.31 12.75
C GLN A 118 -24.14 -5.38 11.37
N VAL A 119 -24.78 -5.98 10.37
CA VAL A 119 -24.24 -6.11 9.00
C VAL A 119 -25.18 -5.38 8.05
N VAL A 120 -24.64 -4.40 7.32
CA VAL A 120 -25.38 -3.55 6.38
C VAL A 120 -24.72 -3.62 5.01
N VAL A 121 -25.52 -3.60 3.92
CA VAL A 121 -25.02 -3.67 2.55
C VAL A 121 -25.50 -2.45 1.77
N VAL A 122 -24.55 -1.70 1.20
CA VAL A 122 -24.80 -0.43 0.46
C VAL A 122 -23.88 -0.42 -0.76
N ASP A 123 -24.42 -0.23 -1.98
CA ASP A 123 -23.64 -0.10 -3.23
C ASP A 123 -22.50 -1.11 -3.44
N ASN A 124 -22.80 -2.38 -3.13
CA ASN A 124 -21.88 -3.54 -3.15
C ASN A 124 -20.69 -3.43 -2.16
N MET A 125 -20.79 -2.57 -1.15
CA MET A 125 -20.05 -2.65 0.11
C MET A 125 -20.80 -3.50 1.12
N THR A 126 -20.07 -4.24 1.95
CA THR A 126 -20.58 -4.73 3.24
C THR A 126 -19.93 -3.91 4.35
N TYR A 127 -20.73 -3.41 5.28
CA TYR A 127 -20.26 -2.77 6.51
C TYR A 127 -20.61 -3.65 7.72
N ILE A 128 -19.69 -3.75 8.67
CA ILE A 128 -19.94 -4.32 10.00
C ILE A 128 -19.87 -3.19 11.03
N LEU A 129 -20.94 -3.03 11.79
CA LEU A 129 -21.12 -1.95 12.74
C LEU A 129 -20.89 -2.41 14.19
N GLY A 130 -20.51 -1.45 15.03
CA GLY A 130 -20.41 -1.57 16.48
C GLY A 130 -21.50 -0.77 17.20
N ASP A 131 -21.23 -0.37 18.44
CA ASP A 131 -22.16 0.47 19.21
C ASP A 131 -22.26 1.88 18.61
N ASN A 132 -23.48 2.43 18.59
CA ASN A 132 -23.76 3.78 18.05
C ASN A 132 -23.35 3.92 16.57
N ASP A 133 -23.49 2.86 15.78
CA ASP A 133 -23.30 2.85 14.33
C ASP A 133 -21.87 3.16 13.86
N GLU A 134 -20.87 2.99 14.76
CA GLU A 134 -19.44 3.06 14.42
C GLU A 134 -19.08 1.91 13.46
N ILE A 135 -18.46 2.23 12.33
CA ILE A 135 -18.02 1.25 11.34
C ILE A 135 -16.76 0.55 11.86
N LEU A 136 -16.90 -0.73 12.22
CA LEU A 136 -15.78 -1.57 12.65
C LEU A 136 -15.04 -2.18 11.45
N GLN A 137 -15.75 -2.46 10.35
CA GLN A 137 -15.19 -3.07 9.14
C GLN A 137 -15.96 -2.62 7.89
N ALA A 138 -15.24 -2.38 6.79
CA ALA A 138 -15.79 -2.14 5.46
C ALA A 138 -15.20 -3.16 4.46
N GLU A 139 -16.04 -3.76 3.60
CA GLU A 139 -15.64 -4.77 2.62
C GLU A 139 -16.03 -4.40 1.18
N LYS A 140 -15.08 -4.39 0.24
CA LYS A 140 -15.36 -4.29 -1.20
C LYS A 140 -15.35 -5.65 -1.87
N GLY A 141 -16.49 -6.08 -2.43
CA GLY A 141 -16.61 -7.33 -3.17
C GLY A 141 -16.16 -7.23 -4.63
N PHE A 142 -15.22 -8.08 -5.04
CA PHE A 142 -14.71 -8.23 -6.40
C PHE A 142 -15.12 -9.57 -7.07
N SER A 143 -16.10 -10.28 -6.51
CA SER A 143 -16.49 -11.63 -6.96
C SER A 143 -16.89 -11.75 -8.44
N LYS A 144 -17.33 -10.66 -9.08
CA LYS A 144 -17.64 -10.59 -10.52
C LYS A 144 -16.42 -10.37 -11.43
N LEU A 145 -15.34 -9.81 -10.89
CA LEU A 145 -14.09 -9.52 -11.60
C LEU A 145 -12.92 -9.55 -10.59
N PRO A 146 -12.43 -10.75 -10.21
CA PRO A 146 -11.37 -10.88 -9.21
C PRO A 146 -10.04 -10.29 -9.69
N LEU A 147 -9.35 -9.56 -8.82
CA LEU A 147 -8.15 -8.77 -9.13
C LEU A 147 -6.85 -9.54 -8.85
N ASP A 148 -5.76 -9.27 -9.57
CA ASP A 148 -4.44 -9.81 -9.24
C ASP A 148 -3.79 -8.97 -8.14
N LYS A 149 -3.39 -9.61 -7.03
CA LYS A 149 -2.87 -8.91 -5.84
C LYS A 149 -1.57 -8.12 -6.07
N ASN A 150 -0.88 -8.35 -7.18
CA ASN A 150 0.40 -7.76 -7.54
C ASN A 150 0.24 -6.72 -8.65
N LEU A 151 -0.50 -7.05 -9.72
CA LEU A 151 -0.73 -6.17 -10.87
C LEU A 151 -1.69 -5.03 -10.51
N ASP A 152 -2.81 -5.34 -9.83
CA ASP A 152 -3.84 -4.38 -9.45
C ASP A 152 -3.56 -3.71 -8.10
N LYS A 153 -2.33 -3.84 -7.57
CA LYS A 153 -1.93 -3.36 -6.23
C LYS A 153 -2.24 -1.89 -6.00
N ASN A 154 -2.13 -1.03 -7.02
CA ASN A 154 -2.45 0.39 -6.88
C ASN A 154 -3.96 0.61 -6.66
N LEU A 155 -4.81 -0.03 -7.45
CA LEU A 155 -6.27 0.02 -7.32
C LEU A 155 -6.73 -0.53 -5.96
N LEU A 156 -6.11 -1.63 -5.50
CA LEU A 156 -6.36 -2.19 -4.18
C LEU A 156 -5.93 -1.23 -3.05
N ASN A 157 -4.78 -0.56 -3.18
CA ASN A 157 -4.32 0.42 -2.19
C ASN A 157 -5.17 1.70 -2.16
N GLU A 158 -5.68 2.15 -3.31
CA GLU A 158 -6.60 3.28 -3.41
C GLU A 158 -7.93 2.93 -2.73
N HIS A 159 -8.54 1.80 -3.10
CA HIS A 159 -9.76 1.31 -2.44
C HIS A 159 -9.61 0.96 -0.96
N ALA A 160 -8.41 0.63 -0.47
CA ALA A 160 -8.18 0.51 0.97
C ALA A 160 -8.25 1.87 1.67
N LYS A 161 -7.71 2.92 1.05
CA LYS A 161 -7.66 4.28 1.61
C LYS A 161 -9.00 5.00 1.59
N ASP A 162 -9.89 4.66 0.65
CA ASP A 162 -11.26 5.17 0.59
C ASP A 162 -12.03 4.95 1.93
N TYR A 163 -11.62 3.96 2.75
CA TYR A 163 -12.26 3.62 4.04
C TYR A 163 -11.38 3.90 5.26
N MET A 164 -10.39 4.79 5.14
CA MET A 164 -9.51 5.23 6.23
C MET A 164 -9.49 6.76 6.37
N ALA A 165 -8.98 7.26 7.50
CA ALA A 165 -8.61 8.68 7.61
C ALA A 165 -7.52 9.08 6.60
N LYS A 166 -7.58 10.33 6.10
CA LYS A 166 -6.69 10.81 5.03
C LYS A 166 -5.19 10.83 5.36
N ASP A 167 -4.81 10.80 6.65
CA ASP A 167 -3.42 10.69 7.09
C ASP A 167 -2.98 9.25 7.45
N ALA A 168 -3.76 8.23 7.11
CA ALA A 168 -3.40 6.83 7.31
C ALA A 168 -2.18 6.42 6.45
N GLU A 169 -1.03 6.29 7.12
CA GLU A 169 0.23 5.86 6.51
C GLU A 169 0.44 4.36 6.67
N PHE A 170 1.07 3.71 5.68
CA PHE A 170 1.45 2.30 5.76
C PHE A 170 2.53 2.09 6.83
N VAL A 171 2.34 1.08 7.69
CA VAL A 171 3.26 0.73 8.77
C VAL A 171 4.05 -0.54 8.44
N SER A 172 3.37 -1.63 8.08
CA SER A 172 3.99 -2.93 7.86
C SER A 172 3.09 -3.89 7.07
N ASN A 173 3.69 -4.81 6.33
CA ASN A 173 2.99 -6.04 5.95
C ASN A 173 2.97 -6.95 7.20
N ILE A 174 1.81 -7.49 7.52
CA ILE A 174 1.66 -8.54 8.54
C ILE A 174 1.80 -9.91 7.87
N SER A 175 1.24 -10.06 6.67
CA SER A 175 1.38 -11.26 5.83
C SER A 175 1.35 -10.89 4.35
N ASP A 176 1.43 -11.90 3.50
CA ASP A 176 1.33 -11.84 2.03
C ASP A 176 0.01 -11.24 1.49
N THR A 177 -0.97 -11.06 2.37
CA THR A 177 -2.34 -10.59 2.08
C THR A 177 -2.86 -9.60 3.13
N GLU A 178 -2.06 -9.19 4.11
CA GLU A 178 -2.50 -8.41 5.27
C GLU A 178 -1.51 -7.28 5.58
N GLN A 179 -2.02 -6.06 5.74
CA GLN A 179 -1.20 -4.86 5.92
C GLN A 179 -1.76 -3.98 7.04
N LYS A 180 -0.85 -3.40 7.84
CA LYS A 180 -1.17 -2.41 8.86
C LYS A 180 -0.93 -1.00 8.34
N TYR A 181 -1.89 -0.11 8.61
CA TYR A 181 -1.82 1.33 8.43
C TYR A 181 -2.07 2.03 9.78
N HIS A 182 -1.65 3.29 9.92
CA HIS A 182 -1.85 4.09 11.13
C HIS A 182 -2.13 5.56 10.79
N SER A 183 -3.19 6.11 11.38
CA SER A 183 -3.53 7.54 11.36
C SER A 183 -2.99 8.22 12.60
N LYS A 184 -2.10 9.19 12.43
CA LYS A 184 -1.47 9.96 13.52
C LYS A 184 -2.44 10.98 14.13
N SER A 185 -3.34 11.52 13.32
CA SER A 185 -4.35 12.52 13.73
C SER A 185 -5.36 11.94 14.72
N LEU A 186 -5.89 10.75 14.42
CA LEU A 186 -6.83 10.01 15.27
C LEU A 186 -6.16 9.13 16.34
N ASN A 187 -4.86 8.83 16.20
CA ASN A 187 -4.18 7.74 16.92
C ASN A 187 -4.95 6.41 16.79
N LYS A 188 -5.14 5.96 15.54
CA LYS A 188 -5.92 4.77 15.17
C LYS A 188 -5.14 3.91 14.19
N ASP A 189 -5.26 2.59 14.34
CA ASP A 189 -4.68 1.59 13.45
C ASP A 189 -5.74 1.07 12.47
N TYR A 190 -5.35 0.69 11.25
CA TYR A 190 -6.24 0.04 10.29
C TYR A 190 -5.58 -1.22 9.74
N TYR A 191 -6.39 -2.25 9.51
CA TYR A 191 -5.98 -3.55 9.02
C TYR A 191 -6.60 -3.81 7.65
N VAL A 192 -5.78 -3.95 6.61
CA VAL A 192 -6.21 -4.24 5.24
C VAL A 192 -5.96 -5.69 4.92
N THR A 193 -7.01 -6.44 4.59
CA THR A 193 -6.93 -7.87 4.28
C THR A 193 -7.47 -8.15 2.88
N LEU A 194 -6.63 -8.77 2.04
CA LEU A 194 -6.96 -9.22 0.69
C LEU A 194 -7.42 -10.67 0.74
N VAL A 195 -8.73 -10.91 0.67
CA VAL A 195 -9.31 -12.26 0.65
C VAL A 195 -9.20 -12.82 -0.76
N LEU A 196 -8.49 -13.94 -0.91
CA LEU A 196 -8.23 -14.58 -2.20
C LEU A 196 -9.27 -15.67 -2.51
N ASN A 197 -9.49 -15.95 -3.81
CA ASN A 197 -10.20 -17.13 -4.29
C ASN A 197 -9.26 -18.32 -4.51
N GLU A 198 -9.82 -19.45 -4.96
CA GLU A 198 -9.09 -20.70 -5.26
C GLU A 198 -8.01 -20.56 -6.35
N HIS A 199 -8.02 -19.46 -7.11
CA HIS A 199 -7.01 -19.16 -8.13
C HIS A 199 -5.93 -18.17 -7.65
N GLY A 200 -6.01 -17.68 -6.41
CA GLY A 200 -5.08 -16.70 -5.84
C GLY A 200 -5.42 -15.23 -6.13
N ASN A 201 -6.54 -14.96 -6.82
CA ASN A 201 -6.99 -13.60 -7.13
C ASN A 201 -7.86 -13.04 -6.00
N VAL A 202 -7.77 -11.73 -5.74
CA VAL A 202 -8.55 -11.03 -4.71
C VAL A 202 -10.03 -11.06 -5.09
N ASN A 203 -10.85 -11.71 -4.25
CA ASN A 203 -12.30 -11.72 -4.37
C ASN A 203 -13.00 -10.68 -3.47
N ARG A 204 -12.29 -10.19 -2.45
CA ARG A 204 -12.77 -9.16 -1.52
C ARG A 204 -11.59 -8.44 -0.88
N LEU A 205 -11.68 -7.12 -0.78
CA LEU A 205 -10.81 -6.31 0.06
C LEU A 205 -11.57 -5.97 1.33
N VAL A 206 -10.91 -6.06 2.48
CA VAL A 206 -11.46 -5.73 3.80
C VAL A 206 -10.59 -4.65 4.43
N VAL A 207 -11.19 -3.62 5.01
CA VAL A 207 -10.55 -2.65 5.90
C VAL A 207 -11.22 -2.76 7.27
N SER A 208 -10.43 -2.98 8.33
CA SER A 208 -10.93 -3.27 9.67
C SER A 208 -10.24 -2.43 10.75
N SER A 209 -11.00 -2.14 11.80
CA SER A 209 -10.58 -1.51 13.06
C SER A 209 -9.83 -2.45 14.01
N THR A 210 -9.91 -3.76 13.77
CA THR A 210 -9.27 -4.83 14.54
C THR A 210 -8.59 -5.84 13.63
N GLN A 211 -7.57 -6.52 14.15
CA GLN A 211 -6.92 -7.66 13.53
C GLN A 211 -7.73 -8.95 13.73
#